data_AF-A0AAV5MAQ7-F1
#
_entry.id   AF-A0AAV5MAQ7-F1
#
_cell.length_a   1.000
_cell.length_b   1.000
_cell.length_c   1.000
_cell.angle_alpha   90.00
_cell.angle_beta   90.00
_cell.angle_gamma   90.00
#
_symmetry.space_group_name_H-M   'P 1'
#
loop_
_entity.id
_entity.type
_entity.pdbx_description
1 polymer ?
#
loop_
_entity_poly.entity_id
_entity_poly.type
_entity_poly.pdbx_seq_one_letter_code
_entity_poly.pdbx_strand_id
1 'polypeptide(L)'
;MLQKDDSFFFSIVVNAFACRWDQRSSVVTPEEDVFYLVALLRSALDDGEEMHSLEYLTSQNREILRFCDEAGIKVKQYLPHYTTQEEWTEHFGNKWDRFYQRKMEFDPRQILATGQRIFRPNFISSYGASW
;
A
#
# COMPACT_ATOMS: atom_id res chain seq x y z
N MET A 1 7.86 -7.25 20.17
CA MET A 1 7.74 -6.41 21.38
C MET A 1 6.45 -5.61 21.23
N LEU A 2 5.52 -5.70 22.17
CA LEU A 2 4.30 -4.89 22.15
C LEU A 2 4.55 -3.69 23.08
N GLN A 3 4.72 -2.50 22.52
CA GLN A 3 4.82 -1.28 23.30
C GLN A 3 3.47 -0.57 23.22
N LYS A 4 2.91 -0.26 24.39
CA LYS A 4 1.56 0.28 24.56
C LYS A 4 1.72 1.57 25.34
N ASP A 5 1.92 2.68 24.63
CA ASP A 5 1.88 4.03 25.20
C ASP A 5 0.55 4.67 24.79
N ASP A 6 -0.09 5.30 25.77
CA ASP A 6 -1.33 6.07 25.77
C ASP A 6 -2.32 5.84 24.62
N SER A 7 -3.45 5.23 25.00
CA SER A 7 -4.75 5.28 24.31
C SER A 7 -4.70 5.24 22.77
N PHE A 8 -4.92 4.05 22.20
CA PHE A 8 -5.28 3.83 20.78
C PHE A 8 -4.17 3.77 19.73
N PHE A 9 -2.90 3.62 20.13
CA PHE A 9 -1.82 3.29 19.21
C PHE A 9 -1.26 1.89 19.51
N PHE A 10 -1.31 1.00 18.51
CA PHE A 10 -0.68 -0.32 18.58
C PHE A 10 0.30 -0.51 17.43
N SER A 11 1.55 -0.85 17.75
CA SER A 11 2.55 -1.21 16.77
C SER A 11 2.84 -2.71 16.80
N ILE A 12 2.84 -3.34 15.62
CA ILE A 12 3.27 -4.72 15.43
C ILE A 12 4.59 -4.70 14.70
N VAL A 13 5.58 -5.40 15.23
CA VAL A 13 6.83 -5.70 14.54
C VAL A 13 7.08 -7.20 14.64
N VAL A 14 7.01 -7.88 13.50
CA VAL A 14 7.20 -9.33 13.40
C VAL A 14 8.12 -9.64 12.24
N ASN A 15 9.07 -10.55 12.44
CA ASN A 15 9.91 -11.03 11.35
C ASN A 15 9.15 -12.07 10.50
N ALA A 16 9.37 -12.04 9.20
CA ALA A 16 8.84 -12.99 8.23
C ALA A 16 9.98 -13.50 7.35
N PHE A 17 9.85 -14.74 6.89
CA PHE A 17 10.80 -15.37 5.97
C PHE A 17 10.21 -15.39 4.58
N ALA A 18 10.93 -14.85 3.58
CA ALA A 18 10.47 -14.80 2.19
C ALA A 18 10.17 -16.19 1.60
N CYS A 19 10.89 -17.23 2.05
CA CYS A 19 10.65 -18.62 1.63
C CYS A 19 9.25 -19.15 1.99
N ARG A 20 8.53 -18.50 2.91
CA ARG A 20 7.15 -18.85 3.28
C ARG A 20 6.10 -18.26 2.32
N TRP A 21 6.52 -17.41 1.38
CA TRP A 21 5.63 -16.74 0.43
C TRP A 21 5.74 -17.37 -0.96
N ASP A 22 4.60 -17.77 -1.54
CA ASP A 22 4.59 -18.32 -2.89
C ASP A 22 4.85 -17.22 -3.94
N GLN A 23 5.94 -17.36 -4.69
CA GLN A 23 6.31 -16.46 -5.78
C GLN A 23 5.28 -16.43 -6.93
N ARG A 24 4.40 -17.43 -7.06
CA ARG A 24 3.32 -17.47 -8.04
C ARG A 24 2.16 -16.54 -7.67
N SER A 25 2.03 -16.17 -6.39
CA SER A 25 1.05 -15.21 -5.90
C SER A 25 1.34 -13.79 -6.42
N SER A 26 0.34 -12.90 -6.32
CA SER A 26 0.48 -11.48 -6.64
C SER A 26 0.99 -10.64 -5.46
N VAL A 27 1.42 -11.28 -4.36
CA VAL A 27 1.96 -10.57 -3.19
C VAL A 27 3.32 -9.97 -3.53
N VAL A 28 3.55 -8.73 -3.09
CA VAL A 28 4.82 -8.02 -3.19
C VAL A 28 5.50 -8.05 -1.82
N THR A 29 6.72 -8.56 -1.77
CA THR A 29 7.58 -8.60 -0.58
C THR A 29 8.92 -7.94 -0.91
N PRO A 30 9.68 -7.46 0.09
CA PRO A 30 11.06 -7.02 -0.13
C PRO A 30 11.94 -8.12 -0.73
N GLU A 31 13.04 -7.73 -1.38
CA GLU A 31 14.04 -8.62 -1.98
C GLU A 31 15.05 -9.14 -0.94
N GLU A 32 14.56 -9.56 0.23
CA GLU A 32 15.36 -10.04 1.35
C GLU A 32 14.82 -11.38 1.87
N ASP A 33 15.71 -12.28 2.33
CA ASP A 33 15.31 -13.59 2.85
C ASP A 33 14.52 -13.50 4.16
N VAL A 34 14.84 -12.50 4.97
CA VAL A 34 14.15 -12.17 6.22
C VAL A 34 13.79 -10.70 6.16
N PHE A 35 12.51 -10.37 6.35
CA PHE A 35 12.03 -9.00 6.40
C PHE A 35 11.11 -8.80 7.60
N TYR A 36 10.86 -7.55 7.97
CA TYR A 36 9.98 -7.21 9.08
C TYR A 36 8.66 -6.67 8.57
N LEU A 37 7.55 -7.24 9.06
CA LEU A 37 6.24 -6.63 8.96
C LEU A 37 6.12 -5.62 10.09
N VAL A 38 6.01 -4.34 9.73
CA VAL A 38 5.71 -3.24 10.65
C VAL A 38 4.30 -2.75 10.37
N ALA A 39 3.40 -2.84 11.35
CA ALA A 39 2.04 -2.30 11.24
C ALA A 39 1.80 -1.26 12.32
N LEU A 40 1.42 -0.05 11.91
CA LEU A 40 1.03 1.05 12.79
C LEU A 40 -0.50 1.12 12.81
N LEU A 41 -1.12 0.46 13.78
CA LEU A 41 -2.57 0.41 13.93
C LEU A 41 -3.01 1.59 14.80
N ARG A 42 -3.27 2.72 14.15
CA ARG A 42 -3.70 3.97 14.79
C ARG A 42 -5.23 4.07 14.75
N SER A 43 -5.87 4.49 15.84
CA SER A 43 -7.28 4.91 15.82
C SER A 43 -7.35 6.43 15.71
N ALA A 44 -8.05 6.92 14.69
CA ALA A 44 -8.50 8.31 14.69
C ALA A 44 -9.70 8.44 15.63
N LEU A 45 -9.74 9.51 16.43
CA LEU A 45 -10.87 9.83 17.31
C LEU A 45 -11.41 11.20 16.93
N ASP A 46 -12.73 11.36 17.05
CA ASP A 46 -13.44 12.63 16.89
C ASP A 46 -13.75 13.20 18.28
N ASP A 47 -12.73 13.29 19.13
CA ASP A 47 -12.78 13.79 20.50
C ASP A 47 -12.38 15.26 20.62
N GLY A 48 -12.06 15.90 19.48
CA GLY A 48 -11.59 17.27 19.40
C GLY A 48 -10.08 17.44 19.62
N GLU A 49 -9.33 16.35 19.83
CA GLU A 49 -7.87 16.40 19.91
C GLU A 49 -7.22 16.31 18.52
N GLU A 50 -6.48 17.35 18.14
CA GLU A 50 -5.82 17.43 16.82
C GLU A 50 -4.86 16.25 16.57
N MET A 51 -4.22 15.73 17.63
CA MET A 51 -3.30 14.59 17.56
C MET A 51 -3.99 13.27 17.21
N HIS A 52 -5.31 13.18 17.38
CA HIS A 52 -6.13 12.04 16.99
C HIS A 52 -6.84 12.24 15.65
N SER A 53 -6.68 13.41 15.02
CA SER A 53 -7.29 13.70 13.73
C SER A 53 -6.69 12.83 12.61
N LEU A 54 -7.55 12.48 11.63
CA LEU A 54 -7.12 11.72 10.46
C LEU A 54 -5.98 12.44 9.69
N GLU A 55 -6.03 13.76 9.63
CA GLU A 55 -5.04 14.58 8.93
C GLU A 55 -3.67 14.50 9.61
N TYR A 56 -3.63 14.69 10.93
CA TYR A 56 -2.39 14.57 11.71
C TYR A 56 -1.78 13.17 11.57
N LEU A 57 -2.59 12.13 11.75
CA LEU A 57 -2.13 10.74 11.63
C LEU A 57 -1.64 10.41 10.20
N THR A 58 -2.30 10.95 9.18
CA THR A 58 -1.87 10.80 7.78
C THR A 58 -0.56 11.52 7.51
N SER A 59 -0.39 12.73 8.04
CA SER A 59 0.85 13.50 7.95
C SER A 59 2.02 12.74 8.58
N GLN A 60 1.83 12.23 9.80
CA GLN A 60 2.82 11.39 10.49
C GLN A 60 3.21 10.13 9.69
N ASN A 61 2.26 9.46 9.03
CA ASN A 61 2.58 8.32 8.16
C ASN A 61 3.45 8.73 6.96
N ARG A 62 3.20 9.91 6.37
CA ARG A 62 4.03 10.45 5.27
C ARG A 62 5.45 10.79 5.74
N GLU A 63 5.60 11.33 6.95
CA GLU A 63 6.93 11.62 7.51
C GLU A 63 7.76 10.37 7.73
N ILE A 64 7.15 9.29 8.22
CA ILE A 64 7.82 7.99 8.38
C ILE A 64 8.28 7.45 7.03
N LEU A 65 7.43 7.50 6.00
CA LEU A 65 7.79 7.06 4.66
C LEU A 65 8.92 7.92 4.06
N ARG A 66 8.88 9.24 4.25
CA ARG A 66 9.94 10.17 3.82
C ARG A 66 11.27 9.85 4.51
N PHE A 67 11.25 9.62 5.82
CA PHE A 67 12.43 9.21 6.56
C PHE A 67 13.02 7.90 6.02
N CYS A 68 12.17 6.90 5.73
CA CYS A 68 12.64 5.64 5.15
C CYS A 68 13.30 5.85 3.78
N ASP A 69 12.72 6.69 2.93
CA ASP A 69 13.28 7.04 1.62
C ASP A 69 14.63 7.76 1.75
N GLU A 70 14.71 8.81 2.58
CA GLU A 70 15.92 9.59 2.83
C GLU A 70 17.05 8.74 3.44
N ALA A 71 16.70 7.77 4.29
CA ALA A 71 17.65 6.83 4.89
C ALA A 71 18.03 5.65 3.97
N GLY A 72 17.42 5.54 2.77
CA GLY A 72 17.64 4.44 1.84
C GLY A 72 17.08 3.09 2.32
N ILE A 73 16.13 3.11 3.27
CA ILE A 73 15.45 1.93 3.78
C ILE A 73 14.43 1.46 2.74
N LYS A 74 14.64 0.28 2.16
CA LYS A 74 13.75 -0.30 1.15
C LYS A 74 12.45 -0.80 1.76
N VAL A 75 11.47 0.09 1.92
CA VAL A 75 10.15 -0.26 2.44
C VAL A 75 9.17 -0.60 1.30
N LYS A 76 8.39 -1.66 1.48
CA LYS A 76 7.21 -1.95 0.65
C LYS A 76 5.96 -1.85 1.52
N GLN A 77 5.07 -0.93 1.18
CA GLN A 77 3.81 -0.77 1.91
C GLN A 77 2.92 -2.01 1.72
N TYR A 78 2.39 -2.54 2.82
CA TYR A 78 1.36 -3.57 2.80
C TYR A 78 -0.01 -2.88 2.73
N LEU A 79 -0.82 -3.21 1.71
CA LEU A 79 -2.04 -2.49 1.33
C LEU A 79 -1.79 -1.00 0.95
N PRO A 80 -0.94 -0.73 -0.06
CA PRO A 80 -0.65 0.64 -0.45
C PRO A 80 -1.86 1.33 -1.07
N HIS A 81 -1.93 2.63 -0.89
CA HIS A 81 -2.90 3.50 -1.57
C HIS A 81 -2.18 4.42 -2.55
N TYR A 82 -1.76 3.87 -3.69
CA TYR A 82 -1.20 4.66 -4.78
C TYR A 82 -2.30 5.22 -5.68
N THR A 83 -2.05 6.38 -6.28
CA THR A 83 -3.05 7.10 -7.07
C THR A 83 -2.78 7.03 -8.57
N THR A 84 -1.56 6.66 -8.95
CA THR A 84 -1.08 6.59 -10.32
C THR A 84 -0.63 5.18 -10.70
N GLN A 85 -0.66 4.86 -11.98
CA GLN A 85 -0.28 3.53 -12.47
C GLN A 85 1.24 3.35 -12.42
N GLU A 86 2.00 4.44 -12.55
CA GLU A 86 3.44 4.50 -12.44
C GLU A 86 3.90 4.06 -11.06
N GLU A 87 3.30 4.61 -10.00
CA GLU A 87 3.55 4.20 -8.61
C GLU A 87 3.24 2.71 -8.39
N TRP A 88 2.16 2.20 -8.99
CA TRP A 88 1.83 0.78 -8.94
C TRP A 88 2.86 -0.08 -9.69
N THR A 89 3.34 0.37 -10.85
CA THR A 89 4.35 -0.33 -11.64
C THR A 89 5.66 -0.44 -10.85
N GLU A 90 6.09 0.65 -10.21
CA GLU A 90 7.25 0.67 -9.33
C GLU A 90 7.06 -0.22 -8.09
N HIS A 91 5.86 -0.21 -7.50
CA HIS A 91 5.55 -1.07 -6.37
C HIS A 91 5.71 -2.55 -6.73
N PHE A 92 5.09 -3.01 -7.83
CA PHE A 92 5.13 -4.39 -8.29
C PHE A 92 6.48 -4.80 -8.89
N GLY A 93 7.25 -3.85 -9.44
CA GLY A 93 8.56 -4.09 -10.05
C GLY A 93 8.49 -5.20 -11.12
N ASN A 94 9.35 -6.21 -10.99
CA ASN A 94 9.43 -7.34 -11.91
C ASN A 94 8.16 -8.19 -12.01
N LYS A 95 7.21 -8.07 -11.07
CA LYS A 95 5.92 -8.80 -11.11
C LYS A 95 4.85 -8.09 -11.93
N TRP A 96 5.09 -6.84 -12.34
CA TRP A 96 4.09 -6.01 -13.01
C TRP A 96 3.52 -6.65 -14.27
N ASP A 97 4.38 -7.13 -15.18
CA ASP A 97 3.93 -7.69 -16.46
C ASP A 97 2.99 -8.90 -16.27
N ARG A 98 3.33 -9.78 -15.33
CA ARG A 98 2.49 -10.93 -15.00
C ARG A 98 1.19 -10.50 -14.35
N PHE A 99 1.22 -9.48 -13.49
CA PHE A 99 0.02 -8.93 -12.86
C PHE A 99 -0.92 -8.31 -13.90
N TYR A 100 -0.36 -7.54 -14.84
CA TYR A 100 -1.08 -6.95 -15.96
C TYR A 100 -1.73 -8.02 -16.86
N GLN A 101 -0.98 -9.05 -17.25
CA GLN A 101 -1.50 -10.16 -18.05
C GLN A 101 -2.70 -10.84 -17.38
N ARG A 102 -2.59 -11.15 -16.08
CA ARG A 102 -3.72 -11.72 -15.31
C ARG A 102 -4.91 -10.77 -15.24
N LYS A 103 -4.68 -9.45 -15.11
CA LYS A 103 -5.77 -8.47 -15.15
C LYS A 103 -6.51 -8.55 -16.49
N MET A 104 -5.79 -8.62 -17.60
CA MET A 104 -6.41 -8.72 -18.93
C MET A 104 -7.13 -10.05 -19.16
N GLU A 105 -6.62 -11.15 -18.59
CA GLU A 105 -7.26 -12.47 -18.68
C GLU A 105 -8.57 -12.53 -17.87
N PHE A 106 -8.57 -12.04 -16.63
CA PHE A 106 -9.68 -12.23 -15.69
C PHE A 106 -10.61 -11.01 -15.54
N ASP A 107 -10.16 -9.80 -15.87
CA ASP A 107 -10.96 -8.57 -15.85
C ASP A 107 -10.54 -7.59 -16.97
N PRO A 108 -10.74 -7.97 -18.26
CA PRO A 108 -10.35 -7.15 -19.41
C PRO A 108 -11.06 -5.79 -19.47
N ARG A 109 -12.24 -5.68 -18.84
CA ARG A 109 -13.00 -4.42 -18.77
C ARG A 109 -12.63 -3.55 -17.58
N GLN A 110 -11.72 -4.02 -16.71
CA GLN A 110 -11.20 -3.30 -15.55
C GLN A 110 -12.32 -2.81 -14.60
N ILE A 111 -13.39 -3.60 -14.46
CA ILE A 111 -14.56 -3.22 -13.66
C ILE A 111 -14.40 -3.59 -12.19
N LEU A 112 -13.50 -4.53 -11.87
CA LEU A 112 -13.32 -5.02 -10.50
C LEU A 112 -12.29 -4.19 -9.73
N ALA A 113 -12.60 -3.94 -8.46
CA ALA A 113 -11.74 -3.31 -7.46
C ALA A 113 -11.18 -1.93 -7.89
N THR A 114 -12.00 -1.11 -8.56
CA THR A 114 -11.63 0.25 -9.01
C THR A 114 -11.16 1.17 -7.87
N GLY A 115 -11.58 0.90 -6.63
CA GLY A 115 -11.11 1.60 -5.43
C GLY A 115 -9.62 1.46 -5.17
N GLN A 116 -8.96 0.40 -5.66
CA GLN A 116 -7.50 0.22 -5.59
C GLN A 116 -6.74 1.14 -6.55
N ARG A 117 -7.44 1.74 -7.53
CA ARG A 117 -6.88 2.70 -8.49
C ARG A 117 -5.70 2.17 -9.32
N ILE A 118 -5.48 0.85 -9.38
CA ILE A 118 -4.44 0.22 -10.21
C ILE A 118 -4.81 0.31 -11.70
N PHE A 119 -6.09 0.09 -12.02
CA PHE A 119 -6.64 0.17 -13.37
C PHE A 119 -7.93 0.99 -13.35
N ARG A 120 -8.13 1.84 -14.36
CA ARG A 120 -9.35 2.65 -14.50
C ARG A 120 -10.22 2.05 -15.61
N PRO A 121 -11.53 1.84 -15.40
CA PRO A 121 -12.42 1.29 -16.41
C PRO A 121 -12.39 2.11 -17.71
N ASN A 122 -12.27 1.42 -18.85
CA ASN A 122 -12.30 2.03 -20.18
C ASN A 122 -13.61 2.75 -20.53
N PHE A 123 -14.70 2.55 -19.77
CA PHE A 123 -15.95 3.29 -19.96
C PHE A 123 -15.88 4.75 -19.52
N ILE A 124 -14.89 5.12 -18.68
CA ILE A 124 -14.75 6.50 -18.20
C ILE A 124 -14.08 7.39 -19.26
N SER A 125 -13.23 6.82 -20.13
CA SER A 125 -12.57 7.59 -21.20
C SER A 125 -13.50 8.00 -22.34
N SER A 126 -14.65 7.35 -22.53
CA SER A 126 -15.60 7.68 -23.61
C SER A 126 -16.63 8.76 -23.26
N TYR A 127 -16.79 9.12 -21.98
CA TYR A 127 -17.74 10.15 -21.53
C TYR A 127 -17.07 11.49 -21.15
N GLY A 128 -15.74 11.59 -21.22
CA GLY A 128 -14.98 12.76 -20.77
C GLY A 128 -14.64 13.80 -21.83
N ALA A 129 -15.05 13.63 -23.09
CA ALA A 129 -14.72 14.55 -24.19
C ALA A 129 -15.99 15.09 -24.86
N SER A 130 -16.87 15.74 -24.10
CA SER A 130 -18.03 16.48 -24.62
C SER A 130 -18.54 17.46 -23.57
N TRP A 131 -17.80 18.53 -23.31
CA TRP A 131 -18.33 19.81 -22.83
C TRP A 131 -17.48 20.93 -23.43
#